data_AF-A0A1L9GMW4-F1
#
_entry.id   AF-A0A1L9GMW4-F1
#
_cell.length_a   1.000
_cell.length_b   1.000
_cell.length_c   1.000
_cell.angle_alpha   90.00
_cell.angle_beta   90.00
_cell.angle_gamma   90.00
#
_symmetry.space_group_name_H-M   'P 1'
#
loop_
_entity.id
_entity.type
_entity.pdbx_description
1 polymer ?
#
loop_
_entity_poly.entity_id
_entity_poly.type
_entity_poly.pdbx_seq_one_letter_code
_entity_poly.pdbx_strand_id
1 'polypeptide(L)'
;MQNNLEIIDLPEDSIRQYIDAKSAFTALEQAKLRSAEFRGGMVWKTVKGKEYLVRTTTRGDQTGLGAKSAETEAIYNKFTAGKARAAELSSGLKQAAVKHQRLNRALRVGRTPNIIIDILVGLSDAGMSGKFTIIGTNALYAYETAAGVRLNEAHLATRDVDLLWDNRKKLSLFTQENTLAGGMLGFLQSIDSTFTLRDDQLYTAVNKDGYEVDILRRMGQGSDAEPGRFSTLVDDFWVVKARNADWLLSAPKFSEVIVGVNGKMARMNTVDPRAFALFKLWMADQPDRDPGKRIRDASQARIVVDLINSHLPQYSFEDIKVFPSAVADKIAVDDTGNRRIVKPLK
;
A
#
# COMPACT_ATOMS: atom_id res chain seq x y z
N MET A 1 -15.42 -33.56 5.39
CA MET A 1 -14.11 -33.13 4.87
C MET A 1 -14.36 -32.43 3.53
N GLN A 2 -14.63 -31.13 3.55
CA GLN A 2 -14.75 -30.34 2.32
C GLN A 2 -13.32 -30.02 1.86
N ASN A 3 -13.04 -30.34 0.60
CA ASN A 3 -11.71 -30.24 -0.01
C ASN A 3 -11.05 -28.88 0.28
N ASN A 4 -9.83 -28.94 0.81
CA ASN A 4 -8.88 -27.85 1.06
C ASN A 4 -8.33 -27.24 -0.25
N LEU A 5 -9.15 -27.11 -1.30
CA LEU A 5 -8.71 -26.67 -2.64
C LEU A 5 -8.70 -25.13 -2.81
N GLU A 6 -9.21 -24.38 -1.83
CA GLU A 6 -9.29 -22.92 -1.93
C GLU A 6 -8.06 -22.20 -1.36
N ILE A 7 -7.30 -22.84 -0.45
CA ILE A 7 -6.06 -22.32 0.16
C ILE A 7 -4.98 -23.41 0.03
N ILE A 8 -3.86 -23.08 -0.61
CA ILE A 8 -2.75 -24.01 -0.85
C ILE A 8 -1.49 -23.42 -0.22
N ASP A 9 -0.83 -24.16 0.66
CA ASP A 9 0.44 -23.73 1.25
C ASP A 9 1.52 -23.50 0.20
N LEU A 10 2.33 -22.46 0.40
CA LEU A 10 3.52 -22.29 -0.42
C LEU A 10 4.59 -23.33 -0.04
N PRO A 11 5.40 -23.76 -1.01
CA PRO A 11 6.61 -24.53 -0.73
C PRO A 11 7.51 -23.82 0.29
N GLU A 12 8.16 -24.58 1.17
CA GLU A 12 9.00 -24.06 2.25
C GLU A 12 10.15 -23.18 1.73
N ASP A 13 10.72 -23.52 0.58
CA ASP A 13 11.76 -22.73 -0.08
C ASP A 13 11.25 -21.36 -0.55
N SER A 14 10.03 -21.28 -1.09
CA SER A 14 9.35 -20.02 -1.40
C SER A 14 9.09 -19.18 -0.14
N ILE A 15 8.65 -19.81 0.96
CA ILE A 15 8.39 -19.11 2.25
C ILE A 15 9.68 -18.55 2.84
N ARG A 16 10.74 -19.35 2.91
CA ARG A 16 12.05 -18.91 3.41
C ARG A 16 12.62 -17.79 2.55
N GLN A 17 12.56 -17.94 1.22
CA GLN A 17 12.98 -16.89 0.30
C GLN A 17 12.20 -15.58 0.53
N TYR A 18 10.88 -15.67 0.75
CA TYR A 18 10.06 -14.52 1.05
C TYR A 18 10.49 -13.81 2.34
N ILE A 19 10.72 -14.56 3.42
CA ILE A 19 11.18 -14.00 4.71
C ILE A 19 12.49 -13.22 4.53
N ASP A 20 13.48 -13.81 3.86
CA ASP A 20 14.76 -13.17 3.62
C ASP A 20 14.61 -11.91 2.74
N ALA A 21 13.80 -12.01 1.68
CA ALA A 21 13.51 -10.91 0.77
C ALA A 21 12.78 -9.75 1.47
N LYS A 22 11.77 -10.05 2.29
CA LYS A 22 11.00 -9.08 3.09
C LYS A 22 11.91 -8.35 4.08
N SER A 23 12.84 -9.06 4.71
CA SER A 23 13.83 -8.48 5.62
C SER A 23 14.73 -7.47 4.91
N ALA A 24 15.36 -7.88 3.80
CA ALA A 24 16.21 -7.00 3.00
C ALA A 24 15.44 -5.79 2.43
N PHE A 25 14.21 -6.00 1.95
CA PHE A 25 13.36 -4.94 1.43
C PHE A 25 12.97 -3.92 2.51
N THR A 26 12.55 -4.39 3.69
CA THR A 26 12.18 -3.52 4.81
C THR A 26 13.38 -2.72 5.31
N ALA A 27 14.56 -3.34 5.39
CA ALA A 27 15.80 -2.64 5.70
C ALA A 27 16.13 -1.57 4.64
N LEU A 28 15.89 -1.85 3.35
CA LEU A 28 16.09 -0.89 2.27
C LEU A 28 15.15 0.32 2.39
N GLU A 29 13.87 0.10 2.71
CA GLU A 29 12.92 1.19 2.96
C GLU A 29 13.37 2.08 4.13
N GLN A 30 13.80 1.47 5.24
CA GLN A 30 14.32 2.21 6.40
C GLN A 30 15.62 2.97 6.05
N ALA A 31 16.52 2.37 5.26
CA ALA A 31 17.75 3.00 4.81
C ALA A 31 17.46 4.20 3.89
N LYS A 32 16.44 4.12 3.02
CA LYS A 32 15.98 5.27 2.22
C LYS A 32 15.51 6.42 3.11
N LEU A 33 14.69 6.15 4.13
CA LEU A 33 14.20 7.16 5.07
C LEU A 33 15.35 7.81 5.85
N ARG A 34 16.26 7.02 6.43
CA ARG A 34 17.44 7.52 7.16
C ARG A 34 18.36 8.33 6.26
N SER A 35 18.55 7.92 5.01
CA SER A 35 19.36 8.66 4.03
C SER A 35 18.77 10.04 3.71
N ALA A 36 17.46 10.25 3.92
CA ALA A 36 16.84 11.55 3.74
C ALA A 36 17.37 12.60 4.75
N GLU A 37 17.80 12.18 5.95
CA GLU A 37 18.39 13.05 6.98
C GLU A 37 19.73 13.65 6.55
N PHE A 38 20.46 12.95 5.69
CA PHE A 38 21.77 13.35 5.15
C PHE A 38 21.70 13.99 3.76
N ARG A 39 20.51 14.40 3.31
CA ARG A 39 20.32 15.12 2.05
C ARG A 39 21.06 16.45 2.05
N GLY A 40 21.54 16.85 0.88
CA GLY A 40 22.38 18.02 0.70
C GLY A 40 23.83 17.74 1.11
N GLY A 41 24.53 18.75 1.61
CA GLY A 41 25.94 18.65 1.97
C GLY A 41 26.29 19.47 3.20
N MET A 42 27.49 19.23 3.73
CA MET A 42 28.09 20.00 4.80
C MET A 42 29.50 20.36 4.34
N VAL A 43 29.84 21.64 4.31
CA VAL A 43 31.12 22.12 3.77
C VAL A 43 31.70 23.21 4.65
N TRP A 44 33.03 23.28 4.69
CA TRP A 44 33.74 24.42 5.28
C TRP A 44 33.89 25.52 4.23
N LYS A 45 33.62 26.76 4.62
CA LYS A 45 33.79 27.94 3.77
C LYS A 45 34.64 28.99 4.47
N THR A 46 35.62 29.53 3.74
CA THR A 46 36.46 30.61 4.24
C THR A 46 35.84 31.96 3.91
N VAL A 47 35.59 32.78 4.94
CA VAL A 47 35.08 34.15 4.83
C VAL A 47 35.99 35.07 5.61
N LYS A 48 36.61 36.06 4.94
CA LYS A 48 37.54 37.03 5.55
C LYS A 48 38.61 36.38 6.45
N GLY A 49 39.18 35.26 6.00
CA GLY A 49 40.25 34.54 6.70
C GLY A 49 39.79 33.60 7.84
N LYS A 50 38.48 33.47 8.09
CA LYS A 50 37.93 32.53 9.08
C LYS A 50 37.11 31.45 8.39
N GLU A 51 37.23 30.21 8.86
CA GLU A 51 36.44 29.08 8.35
C GLU A 51 35.09 28.98 9.07
N TYR A 52 34.03 28.73 8.32
CA TYR A 52 32.67 28.55 8.80
C TYR A 52 32.07 27.26 8.27
N LEU A 53 31.35 26.54 9.12
CA LEU A 53 30.59 25.37 8.71
C LEU A 53 29.29 25.81 8.03
N VAL A 54 29.01 25.25 6.86
CA VAL A 54 27.81 25.57 6.08
C VAL A 54 27.09 24.29 5.70
N ARG A 55 25.80 24.21 6.07
CA ARG A 55 24.89 23.19 5.56
C ARG A 55 24.32 23.66 4.22
N THR A 56 24.32 22.78 3.24
CA THR A 56 23.77 23.02 1.90
C THR A 56 22.55 22.14 1.69
N THR A 57 21.46 22.70 1.17
CA THR A 57 20.29 21.91 0.73
C THR A 57 20.56 21.30 -0.64
N THR A 58 19.71 20.37 -1.08
CA THR A 58 19.79 19.81 -2.45
C THR A 58 19.50 20.86 -3.54
N ARG A 59 18.90 22.00 -3.18
CA ARG A 59 18.65 23.15 -4.08
C ARG A 59 19.80 24.16 -4.10
N GLY A 60 20.81 23.95 -3.26
CA GLY A 60 21.97 24.84 -3.15
C GLY A 60 21.82 25.95 -2.11
N ASP A 61 20.69 26.04 -1.39
CA ASP A 61 20.53 26.97 -0.28
C ASP A 61 21.54 26.68 0.83
N GLN A 62 22.00 27.73 1.50
CA GLN A 62 23.10 27.63 2.44
C GLN A 62 22.69 28.18 3.79
N THR A 63 22.98 27.41 4.84
CA THR A 63 22.77 27.82 6.23
C THR A 63 24.10 27.71 6.96
N GLY A 64 24.61 28.84 7.45
CA GLY A 64 25.79 28.85 8.30
C GLY A 64 25.48 28.24 9.67
N LEU A 65 26.35 27.35 10.14
CA LEU A 65 26.25 26.70 11.46
C LEU A 65 27.23 27.25 12.48
N GLY A 66 28.15 28.13 12.07
CA GLY A 66 29.10 28.80 12.96
C GLY A 66 30.54 28.74 12.45
N ALA A 67 31.43 29.46 13.14
CA ALA A 67 32.87 29.40 12.87
C ALA A 67 33.45 28.03 13.26
N LYS A 68 34.61 27.69 12.73
CA LYS A 68 35.33 26.47 13.08
C LYS A 68 35.68 26.45 14.56
N SER A 69 35.19 25.41 15.23
CA SER A 69 35.37 25.11 16.65
C SER A 69 35.29 23.59 16.84
N ALA A 70 35.65 23.11 18.02
CA ALA A 70 35.50 21.68 18.35
C ALA A 70 34.06 21.17 18.17
N GLU A 71 33.06 22.02 18.44
CA GLU A 71 31.64 21.69 18.26
C GLU A 71 31.28 21.56 16.78
N THR A 72 31.63 22.54 15.94
CA THR A 72 31.29 22.53 14.51
C THR A 72 32.07 21.44 13.76
N GLU A 73 33.30 21.12 14.19
CA GLU A 73 34.04 19.94 13.70
C GLU A 73 33.35 18.62 14.05
N ALA A 74 32.84 18.48 15.28
CA ALA A 74 32.08 17.29 15.68
C ALA A 74 30.80 17.13 14.84
N ILE A 75 30.09 18.23 14.57
CA ILE A 75 28.90 18.24 13.68
C ILE A 75 29.28 17.79 12.27
N TYR A 76 30.36 18.35 11.70
CA TYR A 76 30.84 17.99 10.36
C TYR A 76 31.23 16.51 10.27
N ASN A 77 31.99 16.01 11.23
CA ASN A 77 32.45 14.62 11.27
C ASN A 77 31.27 13.64 11.42
N LYS A 78 30.32 13.95 12.31
CA LYS A 78 29.09 13.15 12.48
C LYS A 78 28.26 13.11 11.19
N PHE A 79 28.09 14.25 10.52
CA PHE A 79 27.35 14.32 9.25
C PHE A 79 28.05 13.51 8.16
N THR A 80 29.36 13.71 7.95
CA THR A 80 30.12 13.06 6.88
C THR A 80 30.18 11.55 7.09
N ALA A 81 30.49 11.09 8.30
CA ALA A 81 30.52 9.68 8.63
C ALA A 81 29.13 9.02 8.55
N GLY A 82 28.09 9.73 8.98
CA GLY A 82 26.70 9.28 8.87
C GLY A 82 26.25 9.14 7.41
N LYS A 83 26.57 10.14 6.58
CA LYS A 83 26.26 10.13 5.14
C LYS A 83 26.96 9.00 4.40
N ALA A 84 28.25 8.76 4.69
CA ALA A 84 29.00 7.65 4.10
C ALA A 84 28.39 6.29 4.47
N ARG A 85 28.12 6.07 5.76
CA ARG A 85 27.48 4.83 6.25
C ARG A 85 26.09 4.61 5.64
N ALA A 86 25.28 5.67 5.54
CA ALA A 86 23.96 5.59 4.93
C ALA A 86 24.02 5.24 3.44
N ALA A 87 24.99 5.80 2.71
CA ALA A 87 25.21 5.52 1.30
C ALA A 87 25.68 4.07 1.06
N GLU A 88 26.64 3.59 1.85
CA GLU A 88 27.14 2.21 1.81
C GLU A 88 26.01 1.20 2.09
N LEU A 89 25.29 1.38 3.20
CA LEU A 89 24.16 0.54 3.57
C LEU A 89 23.08 0.52 2.46
N SER A 90 22.71 1.69 1.94
CA SER A 90 21.72 1.80 0.87
C SER A 90 22.17 1.10 -0.41
N SER A 91 23.47 1.17 -0.76
CA SER A 91 24.03 0.48 -1.92
C SER A 91 23.96 -1.04 -1.75
N GLY A 92 24.42 -1.56 -0.61
CA GLY A 92 24.38 -2.99 -0.32
C GLY A 92 22.95 -3.54 -0.31
N LEU A 93 22.01 -2.83 0.32
CA LEU A 93 20.60 -3.24 0.36
C LEU A 93 19.92 -3.20 -1.01
N LYS A 94 20.29 -2.26 -1.89
CA LYS A 94 19.81 -2.26 -3.29
C LYS A 94 20.29 -3.49 -4.04
N GLN A 95 21.56 -3.87 -3.89
CA GLN A 95 22.12 -5.07 -4.52
C GLN A 95 21.44 -6.34 -3.99
N ALA A 96 21.23 -6.42 -2.67
CA ALA A 96 20.49 -7.51 -2.04
C ALA A 96 19.05 -7.61 -2.58
N ALA A 97 18.33 -6.48 -2.68
CA ALA A 97 16.97 -6.45 -3.22
C ALA A 97 16.90 -6.94 -4.67
N VAL A 98 17.89 -6.60 -5.52
CA VAL A 98 17.97 -7.12 -6.90
C VAL A 98 18.21 -8.64 -6.92
N LYS A 99 19.05 -9.16 -6.03
CA LYS A 99 19.25 -10.61 -5.88
C LYS A 99 17.94 -11.30 -5.46
N HIS A 100 17.26 -10.77 -4.44
CA HIS A 100 15.98 -11.31 -3.98
C HIS A 100 14.91 -11.24 -5.06
N GLN A 101 14.84 -10.17 -5.85
CA GLN A 101 13.89 -10.08 -6.97
C GLN A 101 14.06 -11.26 -7.95
N ARG A 102 15.30 -11.60 -8.33
CA ARG A 102 15.57 -12.72 -9.26
C ARG A 102 15.14 -14.05 -8.66
N LEU A 103 15.46 -14.28 -7.40
CA LEU A 103 15.08 -15.50 -6.67
C LEU A 103 13.57 -15.60 -6.46
N ASN A 104 12.91 -14.48 -6.11
CA ASN A 104 11.47 -14.40 -5.96
C ASN A 104 10.74 -14.81 -7.25
N ARG A 105 11.24 -14.36 -8.41
CA ARG A 105 10.72 -14.77 -9.72
C ARG A 105 10.96 -16.25 -9.97
N ALA A 106 12.17 -16.76 -9.71
CA ALA A 106 12.53 -18.15 -9.96
C ALA A 106 11.69 -19.12 -9.12
N LEU A 107 11.50 -18.81 -7.84
CA LEU A 107 10.72 -19.60 -6.88
C LEU A 107 9.22 -19.26 -6.88
N ARG A 108 8.77 -18.41 -7.80
CA ARG A 108 7.37 -17.97 -7.94
C ARG A 108 6.76 -17.55 -6.59
N VAL A 109 7.51 -16.77 -5.81
CA VAL A 109 7.19 -16.40 -4.42
C VAL A 109 5.88 -15.61 -4.32
N GLY A 110 5.58 -14.78 -5.32
CA GLY A 110 4.31 -14.09 -5.41
C GLY A 110 3.82 -14.02 -6.84
N ARG A 111 2.59 -13.53 -6.99
CA ARG A 111 1.88 -13.45 -8.27
C ARG A 111 1.04 -12.18 -8.41
N THR A 112 1.31 -11.16 -7.59
CA THR A 112 0.62 -9.88 -7.76
C THR A 112 0.90 -9.35 -9.18
N PRO A 113 -0.13 -8.87 -9.91
CA PRO A 113 0.06 -8.18 -11.17
C PRO A 113 1.15 -7.10 -11.06
N ASN A 114 2.10 -7.11 -12.00
CA ASN A 114 3.24 -6.20 -11.94
C ASN A 114 2.80 -4.73 -11.99
N ILE A 115 1.69 -4.42 -12.66
CA ILE A 115 1.14 -3.06 -12.69
C ILE A 115 0.77 -2.54 -11.29
N ILE A 116 0.25 -3.40 -10.41
CA ILE A 116 -0.02 -3.03 -9.01
C ILE A 116 1.29 -2.75 -8.28
N ILE A 117 2.32 -3.58 -8.51
CA ILE A 117 3.65 -3.38 -7.92
C ILE A 117 4.22 -2.03 -8.36
N ASP A 118 4.15 -1.71 -9.64
CA ASP A 118 4.68 -0.46 -10.19
C ASP A 118 3.89 0.76 -9.70
N ILE A 119 2.55 0.67 -9.58
CA ILE A 119 1.71 1.69 -8.93
C ILE A 119 2.13 1.91 -7.46
N LEU A 120 2.29 0.85 -6.67
CA LEU A 120 2.67 0.97 -5.26
C LEU A 120 4.09 1.52 -5.07
N VAL A 121 5.04 1.12 -5.92
CA VAL A 121 6.39 1.69 -5.94
C VAL A 121 6.33 3.18 -6.29
N GLY A 122 5.57 3.55 -7.32
CA GLY A 122 5.38 4.95 -7.70
C GLY A 122 4.77 5.78 -6.57
N LEU A 123 3.74 5.27 -5.89
CA LEU A 123 3.13 5.94 -4.74
C LEU A 123 4.12 6.09 -3.57
N SER A 124 5.03 5.12 -3.38
CA SER A 124 6.06 5.17 -2.33
C SER A 124 7.14 6.19 -2.64
N ASP A 125 7.67 6.18 -3.86
CA ASP A 125 8.66 7.15 -4.32
C ASP A 125 8.08 8.58 -4.35
N ALA A 126 6.77 8.72 -4.54
CA ALA A 126 6.02 9.98 -4.43
C ALA A 126 5.69 10.41 -2.99
N GLY A 127 5.98 9.61 -1.96
CA GLY A 127 5.61 9.91 -0.56
C GLY A 127 4.10 9.82 -0.28
N MET A 128 3.34 9.16 -1.15
CA MET A 128 1.88 9.08 -1.14
C MET A 128 1.33 7.76 -0.61
N SER A 129 2.16 6.73 -0.37
CA SER A 129 1.70 5.42 0.13
C SER A 129 0.84 5.50 1.41
N GLY A 130 1.09 6.48 2.28
CA GLY A 130 0.31 6.66 3.52
C GLY A 130 -1.06 7.34 3.33
N LYS A 131 -1.40 7.76 2.11
CA LYS A 131 -2.68 8.40 1.75
C LYS A 131 -3.61 7.49 0.96
N PHE A 132 -3.10 6.39 0.41
CA PHE A 132 -3.89 5.42 -0.34
C PHE A 132 -3.94 4.08 0.39
N THR A 133 -5.08 3.43 0.30
CA THR A 133 -5.30 2.07 0.79
C THR A 133 -5.86 1.26 -0.37
N ILE A 134 -5.21 0.15 -0.73
CA ILE A 134 -5.79 -0.81 -1.66
C ILE A 134 -7.02 -1.42 -0.99
N ILE A 135 -8.13 -1.48 -1.71
CA ILE A 135 -9.34 -2.16 -1.26
C ILE A 135 -9.78 -3.20 -2.29
N GLY A 136 -10.94 -3.81 -2.07
CA GLY A 136 -11.51 -4.76 -3.02
C GLY A 136 -10.65 -6.01 -3.17
N THR A 137 -10.80 -6.70 -4.30
CA THR A 137 -10.18 -8.02 -4.53
C THR A 137 -8.67 -8.03 -4.32
N ASN A 138 -7.98 -6.94 -4.66
CA ASN A 138 -6.52 -6.86 -4.61
C ASN A 138 -5.94 -6.93 -3.18
N ALA A 139 -6.74 -6.67 -2.14
CA ALA A 139 -6.36 -6.88 -0.75
C ALA A 139 -5.94 -8.34 -0.48
N LEU A 140 -6.55 -9.29 -1.18
CA LEU A 140 -6.28 -10.72 -1.03
C LEU A 140 -4.82 -11.08 -1.33
N TYR A 141 -4.11 -10.36 -2.21
CA TYR A 141 -2.68 -10.61 -2.45
C TYR A 141 -1.82 -10.35 -1.21
N ALA A 142 -2.18 -9.34 -0.40
CA ALA A 142 -1.49 -9.06 0.85
C ALA A 142 -1.76 -10.16 1.89
N TYR A 143 -3.00 -10.66 1.98
CA TYR A 143 -3.34 -11.73 2.91
C TYR A 143 -2.70 -13.06 2.51
N GLU A 144 -2.73 -13.40 1.22
CA GLU A 144 -2.05 -14.54 0.64
C GLU A 144 -0.56 -14.54 1.00
N THR A 145 0.08 -13.39 0.80
CA THR A 145 1.51 -13.21 1.09
C THR A 145 1.81 -13.29 2.60
N ALA A 146 0.98 -12.67 3.44
CA ALA A 146 1.15 -12.70 4.88
C ALA A 146 0.96 -14.10 5.49
N ALA A 147 0.06 -14.89 4.92
CA ALA A 147 -0.22 -16.26 5.34
C ALA A 147 0.75 -17.29 4.76
N GLY A 148 1.54 -16.95 3.73
CA GLY A 148 2.44 -17.89 3.07
C GLY A 148 1.70 -18.95 2.25
N VAL A 149 0.58 -18.58 1.64
CA VAL A 149 -0.29 -19.51 0.90
C VAL A 149 -0.55 -19.03 -0.54
N ARG A 150 -1.41 -19.74 -1.26
CA ARG A 150 -2.07 -19.36 -2.52
C ARG A 150 -3.57 -19.53 -2.37
N LEU A 151 -4.33 -18.48 -2.62
CA LEU A 151 -5.78 -18.56 -2.68
C LEU A 151 -6.22 -19.06 -4.08
N ASN A 152 -7.43 -19.58 -4.25
CA ASN A 152 -7.89 -19.95 -5.58
C ASN A 152 -8.00 -18.71 -6.52
N GLU A 153 -7.50 -18.81 -7.75
CA GLU A 153 -7.48 -17.73 -8.74
C GLU A 153 -8.86 -17.19 -9.08
N ALA A 154 -9.90 -18.02 -8.97
CA ALA A 154 -11.29 -17.61 -9.18
C ALA A 154 -11.71 -16.43 -8.27
N HIS A 155 -11.08 -16.28 -7.09
CA HIS A 155 -11.35 -15.15 -6.20
C HIS A 155 -10.55 -13.89 -6.58
N LEU A 156 -9.40 -14.04 -7.25
CA LEU A 156 -8.41 -12.98 -7.52
C LEU A 156 -8.48 -12.37 -8.92
N ALA A 157 -9.14 -13.03 -9.88
CA ALA A 157 -9.20 -12.56 -11.26
C ALA A 157 -9.95 -11.23 -11.38
N THR A 158 -9.22 -10.12 -11.32
CA THR A 158 -9.68 -8.80 -11.75
C THR A 158 -8.61 -8.13 -12.59
N ARG A 159 -9.04 -7.38 -13.60
CA ARG A 159 -8.19 -6.45 -14.35
C ARG A 159 -8.40 -5.02 -13.81
N ASP A 160 -8.55 -4.90 -12.51
CA ASP A 160 -8.80 -3.65 -11.84
C ASP A 160 -7.93 -3.50 -10.59
N VAL A 161 -7.80 -2.27 -10.10
CA VAL A 161 -7.35 -1.97 -8.74
C VAL A 161 -8.12 -0.80 -8.15
N ASP A 162 -8.72 -1.03 -7.00
CA ASP A 162 -9.43 -0.01 -6.22
C ASP A 162 -8.47 0.67 -5.24
N LEU A 163 -8.28 1.98 -5.39
CA LEU A 163 -7.48 2.81 -4.49
C LEU A 163 -8.39 3.74 -3.69
N LEU A 164 -8.48 3.50 -2.38
CA LEU A 164 -9.19 4.38 -1.47
C LEU A 164 -8.27 5.49 -0.97
N TRP A 165 -8.60 6.73 -1.30
CA TRP A 165 -7.87 7.93 -0.90
C TRP A 165 -8.37 8.47 0.45
N ASP A 166 -7.46 8.57 1.44
CA ASP A 166 -7.75 9.20 2.74
C ASP A 166 -7.53 10.73 2.67
N ASN A 167 -8.60 11.44 2.31
CA ASN A 167 -8.63 12.90 2.22
C ASN A 167 -8.71 13.64 3.57
N ARG A 168 -8.74 12.96 4.74
CA ARG A 168 -8.62 13.63 6.06
C ARG A 168 -7.24 14.27 6.24
N LYS A 169 -6.23 13.72 5.57
CA LYS A 169 -4.85 14.21 5.61
C LYS A 169 -4.60 15.43 4.71
N LYS A 170 -5.65 16.18 4.33
CA LYS A 170 -5.60 17.38 3.45
C LYS A 170 -4.61 18.46 3.94
N LEU A 171 -4.26 18.49 5.23
CA LEU A 171 -3.45 19.56 5.85
C LEU A 171 -1.93 19.51 5.63
N SER A 172 -1.37 18.55 4.88
CA SER A 172 0.10 18.51 4.61
C SER A 172 0.50 18.59 3.13
N LEU A 173 -0.40 18.99 2.22
CA LEU A 173 -0.12 19.09 0.78
C LEU A 173 0.88 20.20 0.37
N PHE A 174 1.39 20.99 1.32
CA PHE A 174 2.22 22.15 1.01
C PHE A 174 3.74 21.94 1.02
N THR A 175 4.28 20.73 1.29
CA THR A 175 5.74 20.61 1.53
C THR A 175 6.49 19.47 0.86
N GLN A 176 5.93 18.76 -0.12
CA GLN A 176 6.75 17.94 -1.04
C GLN A 176 6.40 18.27 -2.48
N GLU A 177 7.25 19.10 -3.09
CA GLU A 177 7.13 19.54 -4.47
C GLU A 177 7.20 18.36 -5.47
N ASN A 178 6.26 18.40 -6.42
CA ASN A 178 6.33 17.87 -7.79
C ASN A 178 5.98 16.41 -8.16
N THR A 179 5.64 15.49 -7.25
CA THR A 179 5.31 14.10 -7.70
C THR A 179 3.87 13.87 -8.17
N LEU A 180 2.95 14.82 -7.96
CA LEU A 180 1.59 14.83 -8.52
C LEU A 180 1.26 16.16 -9.23
N ALA A 181 2.27 16.90 -9.68
CA ALA A 181 2.04 18.16 -10.40
C ALA A 181 1.21 17.97 -11.68
N GLY A 182 1.26 16.77 -12.28
CA GLY A 182 0.40 16.35 -13.39
C GLY A 182 -0.88 15.59 -12.99
N GLY A 183 -1.27 15.60 -11.71
CA GLY A 183 -2.45 14.89 -11.22
C GLY A 183 -2.26 13.38 -11.06
N MET A 184 -3.33 12.67 -10.68
CA MET A 184 -3.32 11.21 -10.54
C MET A 184 -3.23 10.52 -11.91
N LEU A 185 -3.90 11.07 -12.93
CA LEU A 185 -3.79 10.55 -14.29
C LEU A 185 -2.35 10.66 -14.82
N GLY A 186 -1.71 11.82 -14.67
CA GLY A 186 -0.31 12.01 -15.07
C GLY A 186 0.66 11.09 -14.33
N PHE A 187 0.37 10.78 -13.05
CA PHE A 187 1.10 9.77 -12.30
C PHE A 187 0.93 8.37 -12.90
N LEU A 188 -0.31 7.94 -13.21
CA LEU A 188 -0.53 6.65 -13.86
C LEU A 188 0.14 6.59 -15.24
N GLN A 189 0.10 7.68 -16.01
CA GLN A 189 0.80 7.79 -17.30
C GLN A 189 2.32 7.71 -17.19
N SER A 190 2.91 8.12 -16.06
CA SER A 190 4.34 7.93 -15.81
C SER A 190 4.73 6.46 -15.60
N ILE A 191 3.76 5.61 -15.25
CA ILE A 191 3.92 4.16 -15.11
C ILE A 191 3.62 3.47 -16.45
N ASP A 192 2.52 3.84 -17.08
CA ASP A 192 2.12 3.39 -18.42
C ASP A 192 1.44 4.54 -19.17
N SER A 193 2.11 5.09 -20.18
CA SER A 193 1.66 6.26 -20.95
C SER A 193 0.30 6.08 -21.64
N THR A 194 -0.22 4.86 -21.73
CA THR A 194 -1.50 4.57 -22.38
C THR A 194 -2.72 4.70 -21.47
N PHE A 195 -2.53 5.00 -20.18
CA PHE A 195 -3.64 5.32 -19.30
C PHE A 195 -4.41 6.55 -19.81
N THR A 196 -5.72 6.39 -19.91
CA THR A 196 -6.70 7.45 -20.18
C THR A 196 -7.86 7.34 -19.20
N LEU A 197 -8.51 8.45 -18.89
CA LEU A 197 -9.80 8.39 -18.18
C LEU A 197 -10.85 7.78 -19.11
N ARG A 198 -11.78 7.05 -18.50
CA ARG A 198 -12.97 6.59 -19.19
C ARG A 198 -13.99 7.71 -19.30
N ASP A 199 -14.52 7.96 -20.49
CA ASP A 199 -15.51 9.02 -20.74
C ASP A 199 -16.83 8.79 -19.97
N ASP A 200 -17.22 7.52 -19.76
CA ASP A 200 -18.42 7.13 -19.04
C ASP A 200 -18.23 7.08 -17.51
N GLN A 201 -16.97 7.06 -17.05
CA GLN A 201 -16.62 6.82 -15.66
C GLN A 201 -15.34 7.58 -15.28
N LEU A 202 -15.46 8.90 -15.07
CA LEU A 202 -14.32 9.80 -14.84
C LEU A 202 -13.52 9.56 -13.53
N TYR A 203 -13.92 8.55 -12.74
CA TYR A 203 -13.17 8.06 -11.57
C TYR A 203 -12.34 6.80 -11.85
N THR A 204 -12.31 6.36 -13.10
CA THR A 204 -11.60 5.19 -13.60
C THR A 204 -10.65 5.59 -14.70
N ALA A 205 -9.38 5.21 -14.58
CA ALA A 205 -8.47 5.20 -15.72
C ALA A 205 -8.29 3.78 -16.24
N VAL A 206 -8.14 3.64 -17.55
CA VAL A 206 -7.90 2.38 -18.24
C VAL A 206 -6.68 2.50 -19.15
N ASN A 207 -5.84 1.46 -19.22
CA ASN A 207 -4.69 1.42 -20.14
C ASN A 207 -4.99 0.61 -21.41
N LYS A 208 -4.04 0.53 -22.34
CA LYS A 208 -4.15 -0.22 -23.60
C LYS A 208 -4.47 -1.71 -23.44
N ASP A 209 -4.16 -2.29 -22.28
CA ASP A 209 -4.37 -3.71 -21.98
C ASP A 209 -5.72 -3.95 -21.27
N GLY A 210 -6.52 -2.89 -21.09
CA GLY A 210 -7.80 -2.93 -20.41
C GLY A 210 -7.67 -3.08 -18.88
N TYR A 211 -6.54 -2.68 -18.30
CA TYR A 211 -6.35 -2.65 -16.86
C TYR A 211 -6.91 -1.35 -16.29
N GLU A 212 -7.83 -1.46 -15.34
CA GLU A 212 -8.57 -0.34 -14.75
C GLU A 212 -8.00 0.05 -13.38
N VAL A 213 -7.97 1.35 -13.10
CA VAL A 213 -7.59 1.92 -11.81
C VAL A 213 -8.72 2.83 -11.35
N ASP A 214 -9.38 2.44 -10.27
CA ASP A 214 -10.47 3.19 -9.66
C ASP A 214 -9.96 4.00 -8.48
N ILE A 215 -10.21 5.31 -8.47
CA ILE A 215 -9.88 6.18 -7.35
C ILE A 215 -11.16 6.53 -6.58
N LEU A 216 -11.21 6.08 -5.33
CA LEU A 216 -12.37 6.24 -4.45
C LEU A 216 -12.04 7.16 -3.26
N ARG A 217 -13.05 7.82 -2.70
CA ARG A 217 -12.93 8.59 -1.44
C ARG A 217 -14.01 8.18 -0.45
N ARG A 218 -13.81 8.53 0.82
CA ARG A 218 -14.86 8.41 1.85
C ARG A 218 -16.06 9.33 1.56
N MET A 219 -17.18 9.03 2.19
CA MET A 219 -18.25 10.02 2.37
C MET A 219 -17.79 11.09 3.37
N GLY A 220 -17.77 12.36 3.00
CA GLY A 220 -17.61 13.47 3.95
C GLY A 220 -18.94 13.81 4.64
N GLN A 221 -18.91 14.35 5.87
CA GLN A 221 -20.05 15.09 6.42
C GLN A 221 -20.07 16.50 5.82
N GLY A 222 -21.21 16.90 5.24
CA GLY A 222 -21.37 18.25 4.66
C GLY A 222 -20.90 18.38 3.21
N SER A 223 -21.38 19.44 2.54
CA SER A 223 -21.41 19.69 1.09
C SER A 223 -20.05 19.78 0.38
N ASP A 224 -19.33 18.66 0.27
CA ASP A 224 -18.39 18.49 -0.83
C ASP A 224 -19.24 18.25 -2.09
N ALA A 225 -19.27 19.21 -3.03
CA ALA A 225 -19.93 19.07 -4.31
C ALA A 225 -19.57 17.72 -4.97
N GLU A 226 -20.56 17.09 -5.59
CA GLU A 226 -20.42 15.78 -6.23
C GLU A 226 -20.42 15.88 -7.75
N PRO A 227 -19.50 15.16 -8.44
CA PRO A 227 -18.37 14.42 -7.87
C PRO A 227 -17.26 15.37 -7.36
N GLY A 228 -16.35 14.90 -6.50
CA GLY A 228 -15.23 15.74 -6.05
C GLY A 228 -14.01 15.53 -6.94
N ARG A 229 -13.29 16.59 -7.33
CA ARG A 229 -12.05 16.43 -8.13
C ARG A 229 -10.86 15.98 -7.27
N PHE A 230 -9.98 15.15 -7.83
CA PHE A 230 -8.72 14.74 -7.20
C PHE A 230 -7.72 15.90 -7.13
N SER A 231 -7.60 16.66 -8.22
CA SER A 231 -6.75 17.85 -8.33
C SER A 231 -7.49 19.01 -9.00
N THR A 232 -6.80 20.15 -9.16
CA THR A 232 -7.32 21.32 -9.87
C THR A 232 -7.19 21.20 -11.39
N LEU A 233 -6.57 20.14 -11.91
CA LEU A 233 -6.40 19.92 -13.34
C LEU A 233 -7.74 19.52 -13.99
N VAL A 234 -7.93 19.94 -15.24
CA VAL A 234 -9.18 19.71 -15.98
C VAL A 234 -9.32 18.25 -16.40
N ASP A 235 -8.21 17.62 -16.78
CA ASP A 235 -8.16 16.26 -17.33
C ASP A 235 -7.73 15.21 -16.28
N ASP A 236 -8.08 15.42 -15.00
CA ASP A 236 -7.71 14.52 -13.89
C ASP A 236 -8.94 13.93 -13.20
N PHE A 237 -8.72 12.90 -12.39
CA PHE A 237 -9.77 12.07 -11.79
C PHE A 237 -10.85 12.87 -11.07
N TRP A 238 -12.08 12.49 -11.33
CA TRP A 238 -13.17 12.68 -10.39
C TRP A 238 -13.15 11.55 -9.37
N VAL A 239 -13.60 11.79 -8.15
CA VAL A 239 -13.53 10.81 -7.05
C VAL A 239 -14.92 10.60 -6.48
N VAL A 240 -15.41 9.36 -6.60
CA VAL A 240 -16.73 8.95 -6.11
C VAL A 240 -16.64 8.49 -4.67
N LYS A 241 -17.72 8.75 -3.92
CA LYS A 241 -17.81 8.34 -2.53
C LYS A 241 -18.15 6.85 -2.44
N ALA A 242 -17.34 6.09 -1.71
CA ALA A 242 -17.63 4.70 -1.41
C ALA A 242 -18.52 4.58 -0.15
N ARG A 243 -19.72 3.99 -0.31
CA ARG A 243 -20.69 3.78 0.79
C ARG A 243 -20.03 2.99 1.92
N ASN A 244 -20.14 3.49 3.15
CA ASN A 244 -19.57 2.89 4.37
C ASN A 244 -18.05 2.63 4.33
N ALA A 245 -17.29 3.27 3.43
CA ALA A 245 -15.83 3.16 3.39
C ALA A 245 -15.14 3.66 4.69
N ASP A 246 -15.84 4.44 5.50
CA ASP A 246 -15.36 4.86 6.82
C ASP A 246 -15.14 3.68 7.78
N TRP A 247 -15.89 2.59 7.66
CA TRP A 247 -15.64 1.36 8.44
C TRP A 247 -14.26 0.77 8.09
N LEU A 248 -13.94 0.68 6.80
CA LEU A 248 -12.64 0.20 6.31
C LEU A 248 -11.50 1.15 6.71
N LEU A 249 -11.73 2.46 6.68
CA LEU A 249 -10.72 3.45 7.03
C LEU A 249 -10.47 3.59 8.53
N SER A 250 -11.44 3.21 9.36
CA SER A 250 -11.38 3.24 10.83
C SER A 250 -10.93 1.90 11.42
N ALA A 251 -11.04 0.81 10.67
CA ALA A 251 -10.44 -0.47 11.03
C ALA A 251 -8.91 -0.35 11.19
N PRO A 252 -8.27 -1.27 11.94
CA PRO A 252 -6.82 -1.40 11.96
C PRO A 252 -6.23 -1.43 10.55
N LYS A 253 -5.02 -0.90 10.39
CA LYS A 253 -4.34 -0.91 9.08
C LYS A 253 -3.63 -2.24 8.89
N PHE A 254 -3.70 -2.77 7.68
CA PHE A 254 -2.91 -3.92 7.27
C PHE A 254 -1.87 -3.47 6.25
N SER A 255 -0.63 -3.93 6.41
CA SER A 255 0.47 -3.58 5.51
C SER A 255 1.37 -4.78 5.32
N GLU A 256 1.67 -5.13 4.08
CA GLU A 256 2.51 -6.29 3.76
C GLU A 256 3.42 -6.00 2.56
N VAL A 257 4.62 -6.61 2.53
CA VAL A 257 5.48 -6.60 1.33
C VAL A 257 4.98 -7.66 0.38
N ILE A 258 4.29 -7.26 -0.69
CA ILE A 258 3.85 -8.20 -1.70
C ILE A 258 4.89 -8.39 -2.80
N VAL A 259 4.82 -9.53 -3.47
CA VAL A 259 5.76 -9.93 -4.53
C VAL A 259 5.00 -10.06 -5.85
N GLY A 260 5.47 -9.34 -6.87
CA GLY A 260 4.95 -9.42 -8.23
C GLY A 260 5.35 -10.68 -8.95
N VAL A 261 4.67 -10.97 -10.07
CA VAL A 261 5.02 -12.09 -10.97
C VAL A 261 6.47 -12.02 -11.45
N ASN A 262 7.01 -10.81 -11.65
CA ASN A 262 8.42 -10.60 -12.04
C ASN A 262 9.41 -10.65 -10.86
N GLY A 263 8.94 -10.94 -9.65
CA GLY A 263 9.71 -10.98 -8.41
C GLY A 263 9.96 -9.63 -7.74
N LYS A 264 9.60 -8.49 -8.35
CA LYS A 264 9.68 -7.17 -7.70
C LYS A 264 8.81 -7.16 -6.45
N MET A 265 9.20 -6.35 -5.48
CA MET A 265 8.47 -6.16 -4.24
C MET A 265 7.91 -4.75 -4.12
N ALA A 266 6.76 -4.63 -3.47
CA ALA A 266 6.19 -3.36 -3.05
C ALA A 266 5.48 -3.51 -1.70
N ARG A 267 5.46 -2.44 -0.91
CA ARG A 267 4.64 -2.35 0.30
C ARG A 267 3.19 -2.05 -0.10
N MET A 268 2.26 -2.97 0.18
CA MET A 268 0.84 -2.77 0.00
C MET A 268 0.19 -2.39 1.33
N ASN A 269 -0.36 -1.18 1.41
CA ASN A 269 -1.27 -0.81 2.49
C ASN A 269 -2.70 -1.18 2.07
N THR A 270 -3.38 -1.99 2.87
CA THR A 270 -4.73 -2.48 2.59
C THR A 270 -5.56 -2.54 3.88
N VAL A 271 -6.82 -2.93 3.74
CA VAL A 271 -7.77 -3.07 4.85
C VAL A 271 -7.43 -4.29 5.72
N ASP A 272 -7.79 -4.25 6.99
CA ASP A 272 -7.70 -5.40 7.90
C ASP A 272 -8.49 -6.60 7.33
N PRO A 273 -7.97 -7.83 7.39
CA PRO A 273 -8.64 -9.01 6.82
C PRO A 273 -10.01 -9.29 7.47
N ARG A 274 -10.21 -8.94 8.74
CA ARG A 274 -11.52 -9.05 9.40
C ARG A 274 -12.49 -8.00 8.86
N ALA A 275 -12.00 -6.77 8.71
CA ALA A 275 -12.78 -5.68 8.12
C ALA A 275 -13.19 -6.01 6.69
N PHE A 276 -12.27 -6.59 5.92
CA PHE A 276 -12.53 -7.08 4.57
C PHE A 276 -13.67 -8.09 4.55
N ALA A 277 -13.58 -9.15 5.36
CA ALA A 277 -14.59 -10.21 5.39
C ALA A 277 -15.98 -9.66 5.78
N LEU A 278 -16.06 -8.85 6.83
CA LEU A 278 -17.31 -8.22 7.28
C LEU A 278 -17.89 -7.26 6.24
N PHE A 279 -17.06 -6.43 5.61
CA PHE A 279 -17.51 -5.52 4.58
C PHE A 279 -18.01 -6.25 3.34
N LYS A 280 -17.33 -7.33 2.93
CA LYS A 280 -17.73 -8.19 1.81
C LYS A 280 -19.06 -8.91 2.09
N LEU A 281 -19.29 -9.37 3.31
CA LEU A 281 -20.59 -9.90 3.72
C LEU A 281 -21.69 -8.86 3.63
N TRP A 282 -21.44 -7.65 4.13
CA TRP A 282 -22.40 -6.56 4.03
C TRP A 282 -22.71 -6.19 2.56
N MET A 283 -21.69 -6.13 1.69
CA MET A 283 -21.86 -5.89 0.25
C MET A 283 -22.72 -6.97 -0.43
N ALA A 284 -22.53 -8.24 -0.03
CA ALA A 284 -23.31 -9.35 -0.56
C ALA A 284 -24.80 -9.32 -0.16
N ASP A 285 -25.17 -8.58 0.87
CA ASP A 285 -26.57 -8.41 1.28
C ASP A 285 -27.25 -7.19 0.64
N GLN A 286 -26.54 -6.36 -0.12
CA GLN A 286 -27.14 -5.16 -0.70
C GLN A 286 -28.06 -5.53 -1.88
N PRO A 287 -29.32 -5.05 -1.89
CA PRO A 287 -30.31 -5.45 -2.89
C PRO A 287 -29.97 -4.94 -4.30
N ASP A 288 -29.31 -3.78 -4.37
CA ASP A 288 -28.84 -3.11 -5.58
C ASP A 288 -27.48 -3.63 -6.07
N ARG A 289 -26.85 -4.57 -5.35
CA ARG A 289 -25.60 -5.19 -5.77
C ARG A 289 -25.84 -6.12 -6.95
N ASP A 290 -25.06 -5.92 -8.02
CA ASP A 290 -24.99 -6.82 -9.17
C ASP A 290 -24.93 -8.30 -8.73
N PRO A 291 -25.76 -9.20 -9.31
CA PRO A 291 -25.83 -10.59 -8.88
C PRO A 291 -24.49 -11.33 -8.92
N GLY A 292 -23.66 -11.10 -9.94
CA GLY A 292 -22.34 -11.72 -10.06
C GLY A 292 -21.38 -11.21 -8.98
N LYS A 293 -21.34 -9.89 -8.76
CA LYS A 293 -20.55 -9.28 -7.69
C LYS A 293 -20.99 -9.76 -6.30
N ARG A 294 -22.28 -10.02 -6.09
CA ARG A 294 -22.83 -10.54 -4.83
C ARG A 294 -22.28 -11.92 -4.46
N ILE A 295 -22.32 -12.85 -5.40
CA ILE A 295 -21.77 -14.21 -5.23
C ILE A 295 -20.27 -14.11 -4.93
N ARG A 296 -19.56 -13.28 -5.68
CA ARG A 296 -18.12 -13.07 -5.50
C ARG A 296 -17.78 -12.46 -4.15
N ASP A 297 -18.53 -11.46 -3.70
CA ASP A 297 -18.32 -10.81 -2.41
C ASP A 297 -18.50 -11.81 -1.26
N ALA A 298 -19.57 -12.63 -1.28
CA ALA A 298 -19.79 -13.67 -0.27
C ALA A 298 -18.69 -14.74 -0.27
N SER A 299 -18.25 -15.16 -1.46
CA SER A 299 -17.16 -16.13 -1.63
C SER A 299 -15.82 -15.58 -1.13
N GLN A 300 -15.49 -14.32 -1.44
CA GLN A 300 -14.29 -13.65 -0.94
C GLN A 300 -14.31 -13.46 0.58
N ALA A 301 -15.48 -13.20 1.17
CA ALA A 301 -15.60 -13.17 2.63
C ALA A 301 -15.32 -14.53 3.26
N ARG A 302 -15.89 -15.62 2.68
CA ARG A 302 -15.68 -16.99 3.17
C ARG A 302 -14.21 -17.37 3.18
N ILE A 303 -13.52 -17.19 2.05
CA ILE A 303 -12.11 -17.58 1.94
C ILE A 303 -11.21 -16.81 2.93
N VAL A 304 -11.52 -15.55 3.24
CA VAL A 304 -10.75 -14.78 4.23
C VAL A 304 -11.06 -15.23 5.65
N VAL A 305 -12.30 -15.60 5.98
CA VAL A 305 -12.62 -16.20 7.28
C VAL A 305 -11.89 -17.53 7.46
N ASP A 306 -11.89 -18.37 6.43
CA ASP A 306 -11.20 -19.66 6.47
C ASP A 306 -9.68 -19.48 6.57
N LEU A 307 -9.11 -18.48 5.88
CA LEU A 307 -7.70 -18.09 5.99
C LEU A 307 -7.35 -17.61 7.40
N ILE A 308 -8.21 -16.80 8.03
CA ILE A 308 -8.01 -16.34 9.41
C ILE A 308 -8.01 -17.52 10.38
N ASN A 309 -8.95 -18.45 10.25
CA ASN A 309 -9.01 -19.62 11.13
C ASN A 309 -7.77 -20.52 11.00
N SER A 310 -7.26 -20.70 9.79
CA SER A 310 -6.22 -21.69 9.49
C SER A 310 -4.79 -21.14 9.55
N HIS A 311 -4.53 -19.92 9.06
CA HIS A 311 -3.18 -19.39 8.86
C HIS A 311 -2.93 -18.05 9.55
N LEU A 312 -3.99 -17.30 9.90
CA LEU A 312 -3.88 -15.98 10.51
C LEU A 312 -4.68 -15.86 11.83
N PRO A 313 -4.56 -16.82 12.79
CA PRO A 313 -5.40 -16.88 13.99
C PRO A 313 -5.23 -15.71 14.94
N GLN A 314 -4.14 -14.94 14.80
CA GLN A 314 -3.91 -13.69 15.53
C GLN A 314 -4.92 -12.58 15.20
N TYR A 315 -5.68 -12.69 14.10
CA TYR A 315 -6.73 -11.72 13.73
C TYR A 315 -8.10 -12.17 14.23
N SER A 316 -8.33 -12.13 15.54
CA SER A 316 -9.64 -12.45 16.13
C SER A 316 -10.71 -11.42 15.72
N PHE A 317 -11.89 -11.89 15.31
CA PHE A 317 -13.05 -11.03 15.03
C PHE A 317 -13.64 -10.36 16.27
N GLU A 318 -13.25 -10.80 17.47
CA GLU A 318 -13.70 -10.17 18.71
C GLU A 318 -13.12 -8.76 18.89
N ASP A 319 -11.94 -8.48 18.34
CA ASP A 319 -11.24 -7.21 18.52
C ASP A 319 -11.67 -6.12 17.52
N ILE A 320 -12.50 -6.46 16.51
CA ILE A 320 -12.94 -5.49 15.51
C ILE A 320 -14.28 -4.85 15.90
N LYS A 321 -14.22 -3.64 16.47
CA LYS A 321 -15.40 -2.92 17.00
C LYS A 321 -15.96 -1.82 16.08
N VAL A 322 -15.43 -1.69 14.87
CA VAL A 322 -15.79 -0.59 13.95
C VAL A 322 -17.03 -0.88 13.08
N PHE A 323 -17.53 -2.11 13.10
CA PHE A 323 -18.70 -2.53 12.34
C PHE A 323 -19.96 -2.57 13.22
N PRO A 324 -21.14 -2.18 12.71
CA PRO A 324 -22.40 -2.36 13.43
C PRO A 324 -22.66 -3.83 13.75
N SER A 325 -23.37 -4.12 14.87
CA SER A 325 -23.70 -5.49 15.28
C SER A 325 -24.39 -6.30 14.19
N ALA A 326 -25.30 -5.68 13.44
CA ALA A 326 -25.99 -6.31 12.30
C ALA A 326 -25.04 -6.86 11.21
N VAL A 327 -23.80 -6.37 11.14
CA VAL A 327 -22.74 -6.89 10.26
C VAL A 327 -21.78 -7.78 11.03
N ALA A 328 -21.35 -7.36 12.24
CA ALA A 328 -20.41 -8.11 13.06
C ALA A 328 -20.93 -9.52 13.43
N ASP A 329 -22.21 -9.62 13.77
CA ASP A 329 -22.87 -10.86 14.21
C ASP A 329 -23.04 -11.88 13.07
N LYS A 330 -22.69 -11.51 11.84
CA LYS A 330 -22.62 -12.44 10.70
C LYS A 330 -21.47 -13.43 10.83
N ILE A 331 -20.52 -13.21 11.75
CA ILE A 331 -19.43 -14.14 12.04
C ILE A 331 -19.56 -14.56 13.51
N ALA A 332 -19.88 -15.83 13.74
CA ALA A 332 -19.95 -16.41 15.07
C ALA A 332 -18.75 -17.33 15.32
N VAL A 333 -18.39 -17.50 16.59
CA VAL A 333 -17.42 -18.50 17.02
C VAL A 333 -18.19 -19.79 17.33
N ASP A 334 -17.74 -20.91 16.78
CA ASP A 334 -18.29 -22.23 17.09
C ASP A 334 -17.66 -22.82 18.36
N ASP A 335 -18.20 -23.94 18.84
CA ASP A 335 -17.75 -24.62 20.06
C ASP A 335 -16.28 -25.10 19.99
N THR A 336 -15.67 -25.12 18.80
CA THR A 336 -14.26 -25.46 18.58
C THR A 336 -13.35 -24.23 18.52
N GLY A 337 -13.89 -23.04 18.76
CA GLY A 337 -13.18 -21.76 18.66
C GLY A 337 -12.99 -21.26 17.21
N ASN A 338 -13.55 -21.97 16.22
CA ASN A 338 -13.45 -21.60 14.81
C ASN A 338 -14.54 -20.61 14.44
N ARG A 339 -14.22 -19.67 13.55
CA ARG A 339 -15.15 -18.61 13.15
C ARG A 339 -15.94 -19.05 11.92
N ARG A 340 -17.26 -18.98 11.98
CA ARG A 340 -18.15 -19.36 10.89
C ARG A 340 -19.05 -18.20 10.52
N ILE A 341 -19.20 -17.99 9.22
CA ILE A 341 -20.20 -17.07 8.70
C ILE A 341 -21.58 -17.69 8.95
N VAL A 342 -22.40 -16.98 9.73
CA VAL A 342 -23.78 -17.30 10.04
C VAL A 342 -24.63 -16.93 8.83
N LYS A 343 -25.38 -17.89 8.28
CA LYS A 343 -26.39 -17.55 7.27
C LYS A 343 -27.44 -16.64 7.91
N PRO A 344 -27.98 -15.63 7.21
CA PRO A 344 -29.08 -14.86 7.76
C PRO A 344 -30.21 -15.82 8.17
N LEU A 345 -30.71 -15.66 9.39
CA LEU A 345 -32.01 -16.21 9.79
C LEU A 345 -33.01 -15.62 8.78
N LYS A 346 -33.60 -16.50 7.97
CA LYS A 346 -34.55 -16.12 6.92
C LYS A 346 -35.72 -15.32 7.46
#